data_AF-A0A5N7MK70-F1
#
_entry.id   AF-A0A5N7MK70-F1
#
_cell.length_a   1.000
_cell.length_b   1.000
_cell.length_c   1.000
_cell.angle_alpha   90.00
_cell.angle_beta   90.00
_cell.angle_gamma   90.00
#
_symmetry.space_group_name_H-M   'P 1'
#
loop_
_entity.id
_entity.type
_entity.pdbx_description
1 polymer ?
#
loop_
_entity_poly.entity_id
_entity_poly.type
_entity_poly.pdbx_seq_one_letter_code
_entity_poly.pdbx_strand_id
1 'polypeptide(L)'
;MTIPMQARLRPRLLGSAVVALLIYAILPTSWPVNSRMLVAWDIGVACYLFLAWTMALRSSTTQMQERAAQEDEKAVVVLALTLAASVASLAAIAVELTNIQASQADQQGFHLTIAGLTILCSWFFVHTIYAIHYAHEYYGDKGERRGLAFPHEGRPDYWDFLYFSFNLGAAAQTSDVVIVSKRMRRLALAHTILSFLFNTTVLALAVNVGAGLL
;
A
#
# COMPACT_ATOMS: atom_id res chain seq x y z
N MET A 1 -16.07 17.36 -28.62
CA MET A 1 -16.41 16.44 -27.52
C MET A 1 -15.17 16.27 -26.65
N THR A 2 -15.00 17.16 -25.67
CA THR A 2 -13.82 17.25 -24.82
C THR A 2 -13.84 16.12 -23.80
N ILE A 3 -12.90 15.20 -23.90
CA ILE A 3 -12.65 14.17 -22.88
C ILE A 3 -12.44 14.92 -21.55
N PRO A 4 -13.21 14.64 -20.49
CA PRO A 4 -13.12 15.39 -19.25
C PRO A 4 -11.72 15.25 -18.65
N MET A 5 -11.17 16.38 -18.24
CA MET A 5 -9.84 16.61 -17.67
C MET A 5 -9.67 15.99 -16.27
N GLN A 6 -10.25 14.81 -16.04
CA GLN A 6 -10.28 14.09 -14.76
C GLN A 6 -9.41 12.82 -14.75
N ALA A 7 -8.81 12.43 -15.88
CA ALA A 7 -7.93 11.27 -15.99
C ALA A 7 -6.43 11.58 -15.86
N ARG A 8 -6.03 12.68 -15.18
CA ARG A 8 -4.65 12.79 -14.63
C ARG A 8 -4.52 12.02 -13.30
N LEU A 9 -5.35 11.00 -13.12
CA LEU A 9 -5.28 10.04 -12.02
C LEU A 9 -4.13 9.08 -12.33
N ARG A 10 -3.10 9.12 -11.47
CA ARG A 10 -1.97 8.18 -11.36
C ARG A 10 -2.05 7.01 -12.35
N PRO A 11 -1.41 7.10 -13.55
CA PRO A 11 -1.56 6.10 -14.61
C PRO A 11 -1.16 4.70 -14.15
N ARG A 12 -0.26 4.61 -13.17
CA ARG A 12 0.14 3.36 -12.52
C ARG A 12 -1.00 2.71 -11.74
N LEU A 13 -1.73 3.49 -10.92
CA LEU A 13 -2.84 2.97 -10.12
C LEU A 13 -4.01 2.57 -11.02
N LEU A 14 -4.36 3.43 -11.99
CA LEU A 14 -5.42 3.12 -12.96
C LEU A 14 -5.06 1.90 -13.82
N GLY A 15 -3.84 1.84 -14.36
CA GLY A 15 -3.39 0.69 -15.14
C GLY A 15 -3.43 -0.61 -14.33
N SER A 16 -3.01 -0.55 -13.06
CA SER A 16 -3.04 -1.70 -12.16
C SER A 16 -4.47 -2.12 -11.79
N ALA A 17 -5.38 -1.15 -11.63
CA ALA A 17 -6.80 -1.44 -11.41
C ALA A 17 -7.44 -2.09 -12.64
N VAL A 18 -7.10 -1.65 -13.85
CA VAL A 18 -7.55 -2.30 -15.10
C VAL A 18 -7.01 -3.73 -15.18
N VAL A 19 -5.74 -3.95 -14.84
CA VAL A 19 -5.16 -5.31 -14.76
C VAL A 19 -5.94 -6.17 -13.78
N ALA A 20 -6.23 -5.68 -12.57
CA ALA A 20 -7.02 -6.42 -11.58
C ALA A 20 -8.40 -6.80 -12.12
N LEU A 21 -9.11 -5.87 -12.75
CA LEU A 21 -10.44 -6.13 -13.34
C LEU A 21 -10.39 -7.18 -14.46
N LEU A 22 -9.37 -7.12 -15.32
CA LEU A 22 -9.16 -8.12 -16.38
C LEU A 22 -8.88 -9.50 -15.80
N ILE A 23 -8.02 -9.58 -14.79
CA ILE A 23 -7.73 -10.84 -14.10
C ILE A 23 -8.99 -11.42 -13.46
N TYR A 24 -9.78 -10.60 -12.75
CA TYR A 24 -11.04 -11.04 -12.18
C TYR A 24 -12.00 -11.62 -13.23
N ALA A 25 -12.08 -10.97 -14.40
CA ALA A 25 -12.94 -11.41 -15.50
C ALA A 25 -12.48 -12.72 -16.15
N ILE A 26 -11.17 -12.98 -16.21
CA ILE A 26 -10.58 -14.17 -16.84
C ILE A 26 -10.58 -15.38 -15.88
N LEU A 27 -10.52 -15.16 -14.56
CA LEU A 27 -10.50 -16.26 -13.59
C LEU A 27 -11.77 -17.13 -13.67
N PRO A 28 -11.65 -18.46 -13.51
CA PRO A 28 -12.76 -19.39 -13.63
C PRO A 28 -13.94 -19.03 -12.71
N THR A 29 -15.16 -19.02 -13.26
CA THR A 29 -16.38 -18.74 -12.48
C THR A 29 -16.73 -19.84 -11.49
N SER A 30 -16.07 -21.00 -11.57
CA SER A 30 -16.19 -22.09 -10.60
C SER A 30 -15.51 -21.79 -9.27
N TRP A 31 -14.60 -20.81 -9.21
CA TRP A 31 -13.97 -20.40 -7.96
C TRP A 31 -14.90 -19.53 -7.12
N PRO A 32 -14.82 -19.61 -5.78
CA PRO A 32 -15.52 -18.69 -4.90
C PRO A 32 -15.23 -17.23 -5.28
N VAL A 33 -16.25 -16.38 -5.21
CA VAL A 33 -16.14 -14.95 -5.57
C VAL A 33 -15.02 -14.28 -4.78
N ASN A 34 -14.91 -14.57 -3.48
CA ASN A 34 -13.86 -14.02 -2.61
C ASN A 34 -12.46 -14.38 -3.09
N SER A 35 -12.17 -15.66 -3.36
CA SER A 35 -10.85 -16.10 -3.83
C SER A 35 -10.49 -15.46 -5.17
N ARG A 36 -11.46 -15.32 -6.09
CA ARG A 36 -11.24 -14.61 -7.37
C ARG A 36 -10.92 -13.13 -7.15
N MET A 37 -11.63 -12.46 -6.24
CA MET A 37 -11.38 -11.07 -5.89
C MET A 37 -10.00 -10.88 -5.27
N LEU A 38 -9.59 -11.76 -4.36
CA LEU A 38 -8.28 -11.69 -3.70
C LEU A 38 -7.13 -11.92 -4.69
N VAL A 39 -7.23 -12.93 -5.57
CA VAL A 39 -6.19 -13.18 -6.59
C VAL A 39 -6.10 -12.00 -7.58
N ALA A 40 -7.24 -11.46 -8.02
CA ALA A 40 -7.27 -10.28 -8.88
C ALA A 40 -6.66 -9.04 -8.19
N TRP A 41 -6.97 -8.84 -6.91
CA TRP A 41 -6.38 -7.80 -6.08
C TRP A 41 -4.87 -7.96 -5.97
N ASP A 42 -4.38 -9.15 -5.62
CA ASP A 42 -2.95 -9.42 -5.43
C ASP A 42 -2.15 -9.17 -6.70
N ILE A 43 -2.66 -9.60 -7.86
CA ILE A 43 -2.01 -9.34 -9.15
C ILE A 43 -2.03 -7.85 -9.49
N GLY A 44 -3.14 -7.15 -9.22
CA GLY A 44 -3.24 -5.71 -9.39
C GLY A 44 -2.23 -4.95 -8.51
N VAL A 45 -2.16 -5.29 -7.23
CA VAL A 45 -1.24 -4.68 -6.27
C VAL A 45 0.21 -4.99 -6.62
N ALA A 46 0.54 -6.23 -7.00
CA ALA A 46 1.88 -6.60 -7.44
C ALA A 46 2.30 -5.80 -8.69
N CYS A 47 1.40 -5.62 -9.66
CA CYS A 47 1.62 -4.77 -10.82
C CYS A 47 1.88 -3.31 -10.41
N TYR A 48 1.07 -2.77 -9.49
CA TYR A 48 1.28 -1.42 -8.98
C TYR A 48 2.64 -1.27 -8.29
N LEU A 49 2.98 -2.20 -7.39
CA LEU A 49 4.23 -2.20 -6.64
C LEU A 49 5.42 -2.25 -7.59
N PHE A 50 5.38 -3.12 -8.60
CA PHE A 50 6.40 -3.18 -9.64
C PHE A 50 6.57 -1.83 -10.36
N LEU A 51 5.47 -1.20 -10.78
CA LEU A 51 5.51 0.11 -11.45
C LEU A 51 5.95 1.25 -10.53
N ALA A 52 5.62 1.18 -9.24
CA ALA A 52 5.99 2.17 -8.24
C ALA A 52 7.48 2.07 -7.88
N TRP A 53 7.98 0.85 -7.66
CA TRP A 53 9.38 0.60 -7.32
C TRP A 53 10.30 0.84 -8.51
N THR A 54 9.92 0.43 -9.72
CA THR A 54 10.70 0.79 -10.94
C THR A 54 10.77 2.29 -11.17
N MET A 55 9.70 3.03 -10.83
CA MET A 55 9.73 4.49 -10.82
C MET A 55 10.67 5.02 -9.73
N ALA A 56 10.57 4.52 -8.50
CA ALA A 56 11.43 4.93 -7.39
C ALA A 56 12.92 4.76 -7.72
N LEU A 57 13.29 3.58 -8.23
CA LEU A 57 14.65 3.21 -8.62
C LEU A 57 15.26 4.08 -9.73
N ARG A 58 14.42 4.62 -10.62
CA ARG A 58 14.86 5.37 -11.81
C ARG A 58 14.74 6.88 -11.64
N SER A 59 14.26 7.35 -10.50
CA SER A 59 13.93 8.76 -10.31
C SER A 59 15.09 9.57 -9.78
N SER A 60 15.40 10.68 -10.45
CA SER A 60 16.29 11.70 -9.89
C SER A 60 15.54 12.61 -8.92
N THR A 61 16.27 13.30 -8.03
CA THR A 61 15.69 14.27 -7.11
C THR A 61 14.97 15.41 -7.84
N THR A 62 15.43 15.82 -9.03
CA THR A 62 14.73 16.79 -9.89
C THR A 62 13.36 16.27 -10.33
N GLN A 63 13.28 15.01 -10.77
CA GLN A 63 12.00 14.40 -11.16
C GLN A 63 11.04 14.25 -9.98
N MET A 64 11.57 14.02 -8.76
CA MET A 64 10.76 14.00 -7.54
C MET A 64 10.16 15.37 -7.23
N GLN A 65 10.94 16.44 -7.38
CA GLN A 65 10.48 17.82 -7.20
C GLN A 65 9.42 18.23 -8.22
N GLU A 66 9.63 17.88 -9.50
CA GLU A 66 8.65 18.13 -10.57
C GLU A 66 7.32 17.44 -10.28
N ARG A 67 7.34 16.19 -9.80
CA ARG A 67 6.12 15.45 -9.42
C ARG A 67 5.44 16.05 -8.20
N ALA A 68 6.20 16.44 -7.18
CA ALA A 68 5.66 17.08 -5.98
C ALA A 68 4.97 18.43 -6.32
N ALA A 69 5.50 19.19 -7.29
CA ALA A 69 4.91 20.46 -7.72
C ALA A 69 3.60 20.29 -8.53
N GLN A 70 3.37 19.13 -9.13
CA GLN A 70 2.18 18.86 -9.97
C GLN A 70 0.99 18.26 -9.18
N GLU A 71 1.18 17.81 -7.94
CA GLU A 71 0.17 17.06 -7.17
C GLU A 71 -0.12 17.71 -5.79
N ASP A 72 -1.05 18.68 -5.67
CA ASP A 72 -1.38 19.24 -4.33
C ASP A 72 -2.87 19.18 -3.91
N GLU A 73 -3.75 18.39 -4.54
CA GLU A 73 -5.16 18.32 -4.06
C GLU A 73 -5.86 16.94 -4.06
N LYS A 74 -5.37 15.93 -4.80
CA LYS A 74 -6.04 14.61 -4.91
C LYS A 74 -5.30 13.45 -4.26
N ALA A 75 -4.07 13.69 -3.76
CA ALA A 75 -3.20 12.65 -3.22
C ALA A 75 -3.74 12.02 -1.93
N VAL A 76 -4.33 12.83 -1.03
CA VAL A 76 -4.87 12.36 0.25
C VAL A 76 -6.13 11.50 0.08
N VAL A 77 -7.00 11.84 -0.88
CA VAL A 77 -8.22 11.05 -1.16
C VAL A 77 -7.86 9.70 -1.76
N VAL A 78 -6.93 9.67 -2.72
CA VAL A 78 -6.45 8.40 -3.29
C VAL A 78 -5.75 7.57 -2.23
N LEU A 79 -4.90 8.17 -1.39
CA LEU A 79 -4.28 7.51 -0.24
C LEU A 79 -5.33 6.89 0.68
N ALA A 80 -6.36 7.64 1.06
CA ALA A 80 -7.44 7.17 1.93
C ALA A 80 -8.24 6.01 1.31
N LEU A 81 -8.59 6.09 0.02
CA LEU A 81 -9.28 5.01 -0.69
C LEU A 81 -8.42 3.75 -0.79
N THR A 82 -7.13 3.94 -1.03
CA THR A 82 -6.14 2.86 -1.14
C THR A 82 -5.97 2.13 0.20
N LEU A 83 -5.94 2.91 1.28
CA LEU A 83 -5.90 2.42 2.64
C LEU A 83 -7.18 1.68 3.04
N ALA A 84 -8.33 2.27 2.72
CA ALA A 84 -9.63 1.65 2.97
C ALA A 84 -9.76 0.32 2.21
N ALA A 85 -9.29 0.24 0.97
CA ALA A 85 -9.26 -1.01 0.20
C ALA A 85 -8.33 -2.06 0.84
N SER A 86 -7.17 -1.64 1.36
CA SER A 86 -6.22 -2.53 2.06
C SER A 86 -6.76 -3.01 3.42
N VAL A 87 -7.58 -2.20 4.10
CA VAL A 87 -8.28 -2.62 5.32
C VAL A 87 -9.48 -3.51 4.98
N ALA A 88 -10.21 -3.22 3.90
CA ALA A 88 -11.29 -4.07 3.40
C ALA A 88 -10.78 -5.46 2.98
N SER A 89 -9.55 -5.56 2.47
CA SER A 89 -8.93 -6.86 2.19
C SER A 89 -8.73 -7.69 3.46
N LEU A 90 -8.44 -7.07 4.62
CA LEU A 90 -8.35 -7.79 5.90
C LEU A 90 -9.70 -8.36 6.34
N ALA A 91 -10.80 -7.64 6.09
CA ALA A 91 -12.15 -8.16 6.33
C ALA A 91 -12.49 -9.31 5.37
N ALA A 92 -12.11 -9.19 4.09
CA ALA A 92 -12.26 -10.26 3.12
C ALA A 92 -11.44 -11.51 3.50
N ILE A 93 -10.24 -11.33 4.06
CA ILE A 93 -9.43 -12.43 4.62
C ILE A 93 -10.14 -13.08 5.80
N ALA A 94 -10.69 -12.31 6.74
CA ALA A 94 -11.44 -12.89 7.87
C ALA A 94 -12.60 -13.78 7.39
N VAL A 95 -13.32 -13.36 6.35
CA VAL A 95 -14.38 -14.15 5.71
C VAL A 95 -13.79 -15.39 5.01
N GLU A 96 -12.70 -15.24 4.26
CA GLU A 96 -12.04 -16.37 3.59
C GLU A 96 -11.59 -17.45 4.60
N LEU A 97 -11.09 -17.02 5.76
CA LEU A 97 -10.64 -17.93 6.82
C LEU A 97 -11.80 -18.68 7.48
N THR A 98 -13.01 -18.12 7.54
CA THR A 98 -14.20 -18.89 7.98
C THR A 98 -14.57 -20.01 7.00
N ASN A 99 -14.29 -19.84 5.70
CA ASN A 99 -14.53 -20.88 4.69
C ASN A 99 -13.51 -22.03 4.77
N ILE A 100 -12.35 -21.83 5.42
CA ILE A 100 -11.33 -22.88 5.58
C ILE A 100 -11.86 -24.04 6.44
N GLN A 101 -12.68 -23.76 7.45
CA GLN A 101 -13.27 -24.80 8.32
C GLN A 101 -14.32 -25.66 7.60
N ALA A 102 -14.86 -25.19 6.48
CA ALA A 102 -15.88 -25.90 5.69
C ALA A 102 -15.32 -26.54 4.40
N SER A 103 -14.04 -26.34 4.08
CA SER A 103 -13.41 -26.80 2.84
C SER A 103 -12.67 -28.12 3.01
N GLN A 104 -12.58 -28.91 1.93
CA GLN A 104 -11.80 -30.14 1.89
C GLN A 104 -10.31 -29.83 2.11
N ALA A 105 -9.56 -30.74 2.75
CA ALA A 105 -8.15 -30.55 3.12
C ALA A 105 -7.27 -30.05 1.95
N ASP A 106 -7.54 -30.50 0.72
CA ASP A 106 -6.81 -30.10 -0.49
C ASP A 106 -6.99 -28.62 -0.88
N GLN A 107 -8.05 -27.95 -0.44
CA GLN A 107 -8.32 -26.54 -0.74
C GLN A 107 -7.84 -25.59 0.35
N GLN A 108 -7.61 -26.09 1.58
CA GLN A 108 -7.19 -25.27 2.71
C GLN A 108 -5.85 -24.57 2.47
N GLY A 109 -4.88 -25.28 1.86
CA GLY A 109 -3.57 -24.72 1.53
C GLY A 109 -3.65 -23.56 0.51
N PHE A 110 -4.58 -23.63 -0.45
CA PHE A 110 -4.80 -22.59 -1.44
C PHE A 110 -5.36 -21.31 -0.80
N HIS A 111 -6.41 -21.43 0.03
CA HIS A 111 -6.99 -20.30 0.74
C HIS A 111 -6.00 -19.63 1.69
N LEU A 112 -5.20 -20.43 2.42
CA LEU A 112 -4.16 -19.91 3.30
C LEU A 112 -3.07 -19.16 2.51
N THR A 113 -2.66 -19.70 1.35
CA THR A 113 -1.65 -19.07 0.50
C THR A 113 -2.14 -17.73 -0.04
N ILE A 114 -3.37 -17.65 -0.56
CA ILE A 114 -3.95 -16.39 -1.05
C ILE A 114 -4.04 -15.40 0.10
N ALA A 115 -4.59 -15.79 1.26
CA ALA A 115 -4.69 -14.90 2.41
C ALA A 115 -3.31 -14.34 2.83
N GLY A 116 -2.29 -15.20 2.90
CA GLY A 116 -0.92 -14.78 3.20
C GLY A 116 -0.34 -13.81 2.18
N LEU A 117 -0.54 -14.08 0.88
CA LEU A 117 -0.11 -13.19 -0.20
C LEU A 117 -0.83 -11.85 -0.18
N THR A 118 -2.13 -11.85 0.10
CA THR A 118 -2.93 -10.62 0.25
C THR A 118 -2.42 -9.78 1.42
N ILE A 119 -2.12 -10.40 2.57
CA ILE A 119 -1.55 -9.67 3.72
C ILE A 119 -0.22 -9.00 3.31
N LEU A 120 0.69 -9.75 2.68
CA LEU A 120 1.98 -9.22 2.25
C LEU A 120 1.81 -8.11 1.21
N CYS A 121 0.99 -8.32 0.18
CA CYS A 121 0.74 -7.34 -0.87
C CYS A 121 0.17 -6.04 -0.29
N SER A 122 -0.86 -6.14 0.56
CA SER A 122 -1.47 -4.97 1.22
C SER A 122 -0.48 -4.23 2.11
N TRP A 123 0.38 -4.94 2.86
CA TRP A 123 1.42 -4.34 3.70
C TRP A 123 2.44 -3.53 2.87
N PHE A 124 3.03 -4.14 1.83
CA PHE A 124 3.96 -3.46 0.93
C PHE A 124 3.32 -2.25 0.24
N PHE A 125 2.07 -2.39 -0.17
CA PHE A 125 1.33 -1.36 -0.87
C PHE A 125 1.08 -0.13 -0.01
N VAL A 126 0.59 -0.31 1.21
CA VAL A 126 0.40 0.76 2.19
C VAL A 126 1.70 1.54 2.41
N HIS A 127 2.79 0.85 2.71
CA HIS A 127 4.04 1.53 3.04
C HIS A 127 4.72 2.16 1.82
N THR A 128 4.58 1.59 0.63
CA THR A 128 5.06 2.21 -0.62
C THR A 128 4.28 3.50 -0.92
N ILE A 129 2.96 3.48 -0.73
CA ILE A 129 2.11 4.64 -0.95
C ILE A 129 2.46 5.76 0.05
N TYR A 130 2.67 5.43 1.33
CA TYR A 130 3.13 6.41 2.32
C TYR A 130 4.52 6.96 2.02
N ALA A 131 5.45 6.13 1.54
CA ALA A 131 6.78 6.59 1.12
C ALA A 131 6.69 7.65 0.02
N ILE A 132 5.87 7.41 -1.01
CA ILE A 132 5.62 8.39 -2.07
C ILE A 132 4.98 9.66 -1.51
N HIS A 133 4.07 9.54 -0.54
CA HIS A 133 3.43 10.70 0.06
C HIS A 133 4.38 11.52 0.93
N TYR A 134 5.28 10.88 1.69
CA TYR A 134 6.35 11.55 2.41
C TYR A 134 7.29 12.30 1.46
N ALA A 135 7.65 11.69 0.32
CA ALA A 135 8.46 12.34 -0.70
C ALA A 135 7.78 13.59 -1.27
N HIS A 136 6.48 13.51 -1.57
CA HIS A 136 5.71 14.66 -2.05
C HIS A 136 5.56 15.75 -1.00
N GLU A 137 5.30 15.39 0.26
CA GLU A 137 5.21 16.36 1.35
C GLU A 137 6.56 17.04 1.61
N TYR A 138 7.66 16.29 1.53
CA TYR A 138 9.02 16.81 1.71
C TYR A 138 9.44 17.76 0.59
N TYR A 139 9.17 17.39 -0.67
CA TYR A 139 9.53 18.20 -1.84
C TYR A 139 8.47 19.23 -2.24
N GLY A 140 7.32 19.25 -1.56
CA GLY A 140 6.25 20.20 -1.80
C GLY A 140 6.69 21.65 -1.59
N ASP A 141 6.16 22.55 -2.42
CA ASP A 141 6.48 23.99 -2.44
C ASP A 141 7.99 24.30 -2.56
N LYS A 142 8.56 24.04 -3.76
CA LYS A 142 9.99 24.29 -4.10
C LYS A 142 11.02 23.64 -3.17
N GLY A 143 10.64 22.63 -2.39
CA GLY A 143 11.51 21.97 -1.42
C GLY A 143 11.69 22.73 -0.10
N GLU A 144 10.79 23.68 0.21
CA GLU A 144 10.77 24.41 1.48
C GLU A 144 9.99 23.66 2.57
N ARG A 145 9.05 22.76 2.22
CA ARG A 145 8.26 21.97 3.20
C ARG A 145 9.05 20.86 3.91
N ARG A 146 10.36 21.04 4.11
CA ARG A 146 11.28 20.10 4.79
C ARG A 146 10.70 19.62 6.13
N GLY A 147 10.03 18.48 6.11
CA GLY A 147 9.32 17.92 7.25
C GLY A 147 10.03 16.75 7.92
N LEU A 148 11.08 16.26 7.28
CA LEU A 148 11.97 15.19 7.76
C LEU A 148 13.42 15.71 7.73
N ALA A 149 14.21 15.34 8.72
CA ALA A 149 15.64 15.56 8.76
C ALA A 149 16.33 14.20 8.66
N PHE A 150 17.04 13.99 7.55
CA PHE A 150 17.82 12.79 7.28
C PHE A 150 19.25 12.98 7.83
N PRO A 151 19.91 11.92 8.32
CA PRO A 151 21.21 12.03 9.00
C PRO A 151 22.40 12.18 8.04
N HIS A 152 22.18 12.12 6.73
CA HIS A 152 23.22 12.25 5.72
C HIS A 152 23.16 13.63 5.03
N GLU A 153 24.28 14.00 4.40
CA GLU A 153 24.33 15.16 3.50
C GLU A 153 23.71 14.80 2.14
N GLY A 154 23.05 15.77 1.51
CA GLY A 154 22.42 15.59 0.20
C GLY A 154 20.89 15.65 0.21
N ARG A 155 20.30 15.47 -0.96
CA ARG A 155 18.84 15.48 -1.15
C ARG A 155 18.33 14.04 -1.06
N PRO A 156 17.34 13.74 -0.20
CA PRO A 156 16.86 12.38 -0.02
C PRO A 156 16.16 11.87 -1.28
N ASP A 157 16.41 10.62 -1.64
CA ASP A 157 15.76 9.95 -2.76
C ASP A 157 14.57 9.09 -2.28
N TYR A 158 13.94 8.33 -3.18
CA TYR A 158 12.83 7.47 -2.78
C TYR A 158 13.21 6.36 -1.81
N TRP A 159 14.47 5.90 -1.78
CA TRP A 159 14.91 4.90 -0.82
C TRP A 159 14.90 5.44 0.60
N ASP A 160 15.25 6.69 0.80
CA ASP A 160 15.19 7.35 2.10
C ASP A 160 13.74 7.40 2.63
N PHE A 161 12.78 7.71 1.76
CA PHE A 161 11.36 7.71 2.12
C PHE A 161 10.78 6.31 2.30
N LEU A 162 11.22 5.33 1.51
CA LEU A 162 10.87 3.92 1.69
C LEU A 162 11.41 3.41 3.03
N TYR A 163 12.67 3.67 3.34
CA TYR A 163 13.29 3.35 4.62
C TYR A 163 12.48 3.94 5.78
N PHE A 164 12.16 5.24 5.73
CA PHE A 164 11.37 5.89 6.77
C PHE A 164 9.97 5.27 6.91
N SER A 165 9.28 5.07 5.79
CA SER A 165 7.91 4.53 5.76
C SER A 165 7.82 3.09 6.29
N PHE A 166 8.71 2.21 5.82
CA PHE A 166 8.71 0.80 6.20
C PHE A 166 9.18 0.62 7.66
N ASN A 167 10.10 1.45 8.18
CA ASN A 167 10.43 1.43 9.60
C ASN A 167 9.24 1.83 10.49
N LEU A 168 8.47 2.84 10.07
CA LEU A 168 7.27 3.25 10.81
C LEU A 168 6.22 2.13 10.81
N GLY A 169 6.08 1.41 9.68
CA GLY A 169 5.18 0.29 9.51
C GLY A 169 5.56 -0.96 10.32
N ALA A 170 6.84 -1.31 10.34
CA ALA A 170 7.34 -2.53 10.97
C ALA A 170 7.58 -2.38 12.48
N ALA A 171 8.16 -1.26 12.93
CA ALA A 171 8.77 -1.16 14.27
C ALA A 171 8.38 0.11 15.04
N ALA A 172 7.33 0.83 14.60
CA ALA A 172 6.81 2.03 15.28
C ALA A 172 7.87 3.10 15.63
N GLN A 173 8.89 3.25 14.76
CA GLN A 173 9.92 4.32 14.72
C GLN A 173 11.33 3.97 15.26
N THR A 174 12.01 3.03 14.61
CA THR A 174 13.46 2.77 14.74
C THR A 174 14.31 3.49 13.68
N SER A 175 13.74 4.44 12.94
CA SER A 175 14.46 5.19 11.91
C SER A 175 15.36 6.26 12.51
N ASP A 176 16.53 6.50 11.92
CA ASP A 176 17.42 7.64 12.20
C ASP A 176 16.91 8.99 11.62
N VAL A 177 15.75 8.98 10.97
CA VAL A 177 15.09 10.16 10.37
C VAL A 177 14.18 10.86 11.38
N VAL A 178 14.37 12.17 11.55
CA VAL A 178 13.65 12.98 12.55
C VAL A 178 12.52 13.80 11.90
N ILE A 179 11.32 13.78 12.50
CA ILE A 179 10.18 14.58 12.02
C ILE A 179 10.24 16.00 12.59
N VAL A 180 10.48 16.99 11.72
CA VAL A 180 10.72 18.39 12.12
C VAL A 180 9.54 19.34 11.85
N SER A 181 8.49 18.92 11.13
CA SER A 181 7.30 19.77 10.88
C SER A 181 6.00 19.22 11.48
N LYS A 182 5.09 20.12 11.88
CA LYS A 182 3.77 19.74 12.42
C LYS A 182 2.91 18.98 11.41
N ARG A 183 2.99 19.33 10.12
CA ARG A 183 2.24 18.67 9.05
C ARG A 183 2.76 17.24 8.84
N MET A 184 4.07 17.05 8.80
CA MET A 184 4.69 15.72 8.69
C MET A 184 4.39 14.84 9.91
N ARG A 185 4.31 15.42 11.12
CA ARG A 185 3.88 14.69 12.34
C ARG A 185 2.45 14.16 12.24
N ARG A 186 1.50 14.95 11.72
CA ARG A 186 0.12 14.49 11.52
C ARG A 186 0.04 13.35 10.51
N LEU A 187 0.81 13.45 9.43
CA LEU A 187 0.91 12.39 8.42
C LEU A 187 1.50 11.10 9.01
N ALA A 188 2.60 11.22 9.75
CA ALA A 188 3.22 10.09 10.45
C ALA A 188 2.28 9.47 11.49
N LEU A 189 1.56 10.27 12.27
CA LEU A 189 0.57 9.76 13.23
C LEU A 189 -0.50 8.92 12.54
N ALA A 190 -1.06 9.39 11.42
CA ALA A 190 -2.03 8.62 10.65
C ALA A 190 -1.44 7.29 10.14
N HIS A 191 -0.20 7.32 9.65
CA HIS A 191 0.51 6.13 9.20
C HIS A 191 0.75 5.13 10.34
N THR A 192 1.18 5.59 11.51
CA THR A 192 1.43 4.76 12.69
C THR A 192 0.14 4.12 13.20
N ILE A 193 -0.95 4.88 13.32
CA ILE A 193 -2.26 4.34 13.75
C ILE A 193 -2.71 3.23 12.82
N LEU A 194 -2.66 3.47 11.51
CA LEU A 194 -3.01 2.48 10.52
C LEU A 194 -2.11 1.24 10.61
N SER A 195 -0.79 1.43 10.66
CA SER A 195 0.17 0.32 10.72
C SER A 195 -0.06 -0.54 11.96
N PHE A 196 -0.33 0.10 13.10
CA PHE A 196 -0.69 -0.59 14.33
C PHE A 196 -1.97 -1.42 14.17
N LEU A 197 -3.03 -0.84 13.61
CA LEU A 197 -4.29 -1.56 13.36
C LEU A 197 -4.07 -2.74 12.40
N PHE A 198 -3.36 -2.52 11.29
CA PHE A 198 -3.04 -3.56 10.31
C PHE A 198 -2.29 -4.73 10.97
N ASN A 199 -1.18 -4.44 11.66
CA ASN A 199 -0.36 -5.47 12.31
C ASN A 199 -1.16 -6.22 13.39
N THR A 200 -1.98 -5.51 14.16
CA THR A 200 -2.82 -6.11 15.20
C THR A 200 -3.89 -7.01 14.61
N THR A 201 -4.55 -6.60 13.51
CA THR A 201 -5.53 -7.43 12.80
C THR A 201 -4.88 -8.67 12.22
N VAL A 202 -3.70 -8.54 11.59
CA VAL A 202 -2.96 -9.70 11.05
C VAL A 202 -2.61 -10.68 12.17
N LEU A 203 -2.12 -10.18 13.31
CA LEU A 203 -1.81 -11.03 14.47
C LEU A 203 -3.07 -11.75 14.99
N ALA A 204 -4.18 -11.04 15.14
CA ALA A 204 -5.44 -11.62 15.59
C ALA A 204 -5.96 -12.71 14.63
N LEU A 205 -5.90 -12.45 13.32
CA LEU A 205 -6.27 -13.43 12.29
C LEU A 205 -5.34 -14.65 12.33
N ALA A 206 -4.03 -14.44 12.45
CA ALA A 206 -3.06 -15.53 12.53
C ALA A 206 -3.29 -16.43 13.75
N VAL A 207 -3.58 -15.84 14.92
CA VAL A 207 -3.92 -16.61 16.14
C VAL A 207 -5.22 -17.38 15.96
N ASN A 208 -6.26 -16.75 15.39
CA ASN A 208 -7.55 -17.40 15.17
C ASN A 208 -7.44 -18.59 14.20
N VAL A 209 -6.64 -18.45 13.14
CA VAL A 209 -6.38 -19.53 12.18
C VAL A 209 -5.53 -20.63 12.80
N GLY A 210 -4.45 -20.27 13.49
CA GLY A 210 -3.59 -21.23 14.16
C GLY A 210 -4.34 -22.06 15.20
N ALA A 211 -5.20 -21.43 16.00
CA ALA A 211 -6.05 -22.12 16.97
C ALA A 211 -7.11 -23.03 16.32
N GLY A 212 -7.59 -22.70 15.12
CA GLY A 212 -8.54 -23.54 14.37
C GLY A 212 -7.91 -24.71 13.61
N LEU A 213 -6.59 -24.74 13.48
CA LEU A 213 -5.83 -25.81 12.81
C LEU A 213 -5.22 -26.83 13.80
N LEU A 214 -5.21 -26.51 15.11
CA LEU A 214 -4.76 -27.37 16.21
C LEU A 214 -5.95 -28.13 16.82
#